data_AF-A0A4R3VZB6-F1
#
_entry.id   AF-A0A4R3VZB6-F1
#
_cell.length_a   1.000
_cell.length_b   1.000
_cell.length_c   1.000
_cell.angle_alpha   90.00
_cell.angle_beta   90.00
_cell.angle_gamma   90.00
#
_symmetry.space_group_name_H-M   'P 1'
#
loop_
_entity.id
_entity.type
_entity.pdbx_description
1 polymer ?
#
loop_
_entity_poly.entity_id
_entity_poly.type
_entity_poly.pdbx_seq_one_letter_code
_entity_poly.pdbx_strand_id
1 'polypeptide(L)'
;MNFVEELRWRGMLQDIMPGTEDLLNNEKVSGYIGFDPTGDSLHVGHLTQIMTLIHFQNAGHKPVALVGGATGMIGDPSFKSAERNLLDESTLNHNLECLKNQLSKFLNFGDGENDAKMVNNYDWFKDFSFLDFIRDVGKLITVNYMMSKDSVKKRLEGDNGLSFTEFTYQLIQGYDFYYLWKHHNCKIQMGGSDQWGNIVTGSEMIRRQDQGTAYALTTQLIKKSDGQKFGKTESGAVWLDPKKTSPFKYYQFWLNATDDDAKNWIYIFTLRTKEEIEAIIAEHDAAPHLRIVQRALAEDITIRTHSKEAYETAVKTSEFLFGNGSLEFLASLDHEAVLEVFDGVPQFTISKAELAEGLNILDLLAVKAQVFGSKGEAKKMLTGGGVSLNKEKLTDIELVVNTSNLINDKYLVTQKGKKNYFLIIAE
;
A
#
# COMPACT_ATOMS: atom_id res chain seq x y z
N MET A 1 -9.54 -19.29 -17.34
CA MET A 1 -9.81 -18.91 -15.94
C MET A 1 -11.07 -18.06 -15.92
N ASN A 2 -12.08 -18.39 -15.10
CA ASN A 2 -13.27 -17.55 -14.90
C ASN A 2 -12.90 -16.48 -13.85
N PHE A 3 -12.99 -15.20 -14.21
CA PHE A 3 -12.63 -14.08 -13.35
C PHE A 3 -13.52 -13.94 -12.11
N VAL A 4 -14.83 -14.11 -12.27
CA VAL A 4 -15.78 -13.95 -11.16
C VAL A 4 -15.59 -15.05 -10.13
N GLU A 5 -15.41 -16.29 -10.59
CA GLU A 5 -15.10 -17.42 -9.70
C GLU A 5 -13.75 -17.23 -9.01
N GLU A 6 -12.74 -16.70 -9.70
CA GLU A 6 -11.45 -16.35 -9.11
C GLU A 6 -11.61 -15.39 -7.92
N LEU A 7 -12.38 -14.31 -8.10
CA LEU A 7 -12.66 -13.36 -7.01
C LEU A 7 -13.51 -13.98 -5.90
N ARG A 8 -14.42 -14.90 -6.23
CA ARG A 8 -15.32 -15.53 -5.27
C ARG A 8 -14.55 -16.42 -4.30
N TRP A 9 -13.71 -17.34 -4.79
CA TRP A 9 -12.98 -18.25 -3.90
C TRP A 9 -11.86 -17.55 -3.13
N ARG A 10 -11.32 -16.44 -3.65
CA ARG A 10 -10.37 -15.57 -2.93
C ARG A 10 -11.02 -14.71 -1.85
N GLY A 11 -12.35 -14.73 -1.72
CA GLY A 11 -13.10 -13.89 -0.78
C GLY A 11 -13.05 -12.40 -1.14
N MET A 12 -12.76 -12.06 -2.40
CA MET A 12 -12.67 -10.67 -2.86
C MET A 12 -14.01 -10.12 -3.32
N LEU A 13 -14.90 -10.94 -3.89
CA LEU A 13 -16.19 -10.48 -4.45
C LEU A 13 -17.14 -9.98 -3.35
N GLN A 14 -17.74 -8.80 -3.55
CA GLN A 14 -18.79 -8.24 -2.69
C GLN A 14 -20.12 -8.17 -3.45
N ASP A 15 -20.27 -7.22 -4.37
CA ASP A 15 -21.49 -7.05 -5.18
C ASP A 15 -21.18 -7.23 -6.67
N ILE A 16 -22.15 -7.74 -7.42
CA ILE A 16 -22.05 -7.91 -8.88
C ILE A 16 -23.39 -7.61 -9.53
N MET A 17 -23.38 -6.84 -10.62
CA MET A 17 -24.60 -6.56 -11.38
C MET A 17 -25.05 -7.83 -12.14
N PRO A 18 -26.36 -8.12 -12.25
CA PRO A 18 -26.85 -9.27 -13.00
C PRO A 18 -26.33 -9.29 -14.45
N GLY A 19 -25.98 -10.48 -14.95
CA GLY A 19 -25.42 -10.69 -16.30
C GLY A 19 -23.94 -10.34 -16.46
N THR A 20 -23.27 -9.79 -15.43
CA THR A 20 -21.83 -9.48 -15.50
C THR A 20 -20.98 -10.74 -15.70
N GLU A 21 -21.29 -11.81 -14.97
CA GLU A 21 -20.55 -13.07 -15.08
C GLU A 21 -20.73 -13.72 -16.47
N ASP A 22 -21.95 -13.71 -17.01
CA ASP A 22 -22.22 -14.20 -18.36
C ASP A 22 -21.43 -13.41 -19.41
N LEU A 23 -21.38 -12.07 -19.30
CA LEU A 23 -20.57 -11.24 -20.20
C LEU A 23 -19.10 -11.67 -20.15
N LEU A 24 -18.52 -11.78 -18.96
CA LEU A 24 -17.09 -12.06 -18.77
C LEU A 24 -16.70 -13.49 -19.19
N ASN A 25 -17.63 -14.43 -19.12
CA ASN A 25 -17.41 -15.79 -19.60
C ASN A 25 -17.52 -15.91 -21.12
N ASN A 26 -18.34 -15.07 -21.77
CA ASN A 26 -18.59 -15.14 -23.21
C ASN A 26 -17.71 -14.21 -24.05
N GLU A 27 -17.23 -13.10 -23.48
CA GLU A 27 -16.51 -12.07 -24.22
C GLU A 27 -15.24 -11.59 -23.50
N LYS A 28 -14.20 -11.25 -24.28
CA LYS A 28 -13.07 -10.47 -23.78
C LYS A 28 -13.41 -8.99 -23.89
N VAL A 29 -13.39 -8.29 -22.76
CA VAL A 29 -13.87 -6.93 -22.63
C VAL A 29 -12.82 -6.06 -21.94
N SER A 30 -12.92 -4.76 -22.12
CA SER A 30 -12.19 -3.80 -21.29
C SER A 30 -12.97 -3.52 -20.02
N GLY A 31 -12.26 -3.38 -18.90
CA GLY A 31 -12.83 -3.09 -17.59
C GLY A 31 -11.91 -2.16 -16.80
N TYR A 32 -12.47 -1.20 -16.08
CA TYR A 32 -11.67 -0.17 -15.44
C TYR A 32 -11.83 -0.08 -13.93
N ILE A 33 -10.78 0.42 -13.28
CA ILE A 33 -10.78 0.88 -11.89
C ILE A 33 -10.18 2.29 -11.85
N GLY A 34 -10.81 3.17 -11.08
CA GLY A 34 -10.33 4.53 -10.82
C GLY A 34 -9.35 4.59 -9.64
N PHE A 35 -8.28 5.36 -9.80
CA PHE A 35 -7.31 5.70 -8.76
C PHE A 35 -7.19 7.23 -8.69
N ASP A 36 -7.60 7.82 -7.57
CA ASP A 36 -7.39 9.25 -7.32
C ASP A 36 -5.91 9.52 -6.99
N PRO A 37 -5.19 10.37 -7.75
CA PRO A 37 -3.78 10.67 -7.53
C PRO A 37 -3.60 11.67 -6.38
N THR A 38 -3.95 11.28 -5.16
CA THR A 38 -3.79 12.13 -3.96
C THR A 38 -2.33 12.32 -3.52
N GLY A 39 -1.40 11.64 -4.18
CA GLY A 39 0.04 11.75 -3.96
C GLY A 39 0.81 11.00 -5.04
N ASP A 40 2.12 11.10 -4.95
CA ASP A 40 3.17 10.47 -5.76
C ASP A 40 3.38 8.98 -5.48
N SER A 41 2.58 8.35 -4.62
CA SER A 41 2.67 6.91 -4.37
C SER A 41 1.32 6.32 -3.98
N LEU A 42 1.06 5.11 -4.47
CA LEU A 42 0.06 4.20 -3.91
C LEU A 42 0.55 3.65 -2.57
N HIS A 43 -0.37 3.04 -1.84
CA HIS A 43 -0.15 2.40 -0.54
C HIS A 43 -0.93 1.09 -0.49
N VAL A 44 -0.66 0.23 0.51
CA VAL A 44 -1.23 -1.12 0.60
C VAL A 44 -2.77 -1.16 0.52
N GLY A 45 -3.47 -0.10 0.95
CA GLY A 45 -4.93 0.02 0.78
C GLY A 45 -5.43 -0.02 -0.67
N HIS A 46 -4.58 0.25 -1.66
CA HIS A 46 -4.92 0.14 -3.08
C HIS A 46 -4.66 -1.25 -3.66
N LEU A 47 -3.92 -2.12 -2.95
CA LEU A 47 -3.50 -3.42 -3.48
C LEU A 47 -4.67 -4.32 -3.82
N THR A 48 -5.78 -4.29 -3.08
CA THR A 48 -6.95 -5.11 -3.41
C THR A 48 -7.45 -4.81 -4.82
N GLN A 49 -7.52 -3.52 -5.19
CA GLN A 49 -7.93 -3.11 -6.53
C GLN A 49 -6.89 -3.45 -7.59
N ILE A 50 -5.60 -3.32 -7.26
CA ILE A 50 -4.51 -3.73 -8.16
C ILE A 50 -4.59 -5.24 -8.42
N MET A 51 -4.81 -6.06 -7.40
CA MET A 51 -4.99 -7.51 -7.53
C MET A 51 -6.23 -7.84 -8.36
N THR A 52 -7.33 -7.09 -8.21
CA THR A 52 -8.50 -7.23 -9.09
C THR A 52 -8.14 -7.01 -10.56
N LEU A 53 -7.34 -5.97 -10.88
CA LEU A 53 -6.87 -5.75 -12.25
C LEU A 53 -5.94 -6.86 -12.74
N ILE A 54 -5.09 -7.41 -11.87
CA ILE A 54 -4.21 -8.54 -12.22
C ILE A 54 -5.04 -9.77 -12.58
N HIS A 55 -6.01 -10.15 -11.74
CA HIS A 55 -6.88 -11.29 -12.01
C HIS A 55 -7.72 -11.07 -13.28
N PHE A 56 -8.14 -9.82 -13.53
CA PHE A 56 -8.85 -9.44 -14.74
C PHE A 56 -7.98 -9.64 -15.99
N GLN A 57 -6.72 -9.20 -15.94
CA GLN A 57 -5.74 -9.40 -17.01
C GLN A 57 -5.42 -10.87 -17.24
N ASN A 58 -5.21 -11.64 -16.17
CA ASN A 58 -4.93 -13.07 -16.20
C ASN A 58 -6.11 -13.89 -16.74
N ALA A 59 -7.34 -13.40 -16.58
CA ALA A 59 -8.52 -13.98 -17.21
C ALA A 59 -8.64 -13.62 -18.71
N GLY A 60 -7.70 -12.83 -19.25
CA GLY A 60 -7.61 -12.43 -20.66
C GLY A 60 -8.41 -11.17 -21.00
N HIS A 61 -8.91 -10.44 -20.01
CA HIS A 61 -9.60 -9.15 -20.21
C HIS A 61 -8.60 -8.00 -20.21
N LYS A 62 -9.00 -6.83 -20.73
CA LYS A 62 -8.13 -5.65 -20.82
C LYS A 62 -8.34 -4.72 -19.62
N PRO A 63 -7.43 -4.67 -18.63
CA PRO A 63 -7.57 -3.76 -17.50
C PRO A 63 -7.29 -2.32 -17.93
N VAL A 64 -8.11 -1.38 -17.44
CA VAL A 64 -7.91 0.05 -17.60
C VAL A 64 -7.74 0.70 -16.23
N ALA A 65 -6.55 1.24 -15.95
CA ALA A 65 -6.28 2.03 -14.77
C ALA A 65 -6.59 3.51 -15.09
N LEU A 66 -7.72 4.01 -14.60
CA LEU A 66 -8.08 5.42 -14.74
C LEU A 66 -7.47 6.22 -13.60
N VAL A 67 -6.60 7.16 -13.92
CA VAL A 67 -6.10 8.15 -12.97
C VAL A 67 -7.03 9.35 -12.95
N GLY A 68 -7.47 9.69 -11.75
CA GLY A 68 -8.41 10.76 -11.47
C GLY A 68 -7.79 12.15 -11.47
N GLY A 69 -7.24 12.64 -12.59
CA GLY A 69 -6.71 14.01 -12.65
C GLY A 69 -7.75 15.08 -12.37
N ALA A 70 -8.96 14.95 -12.93
CA ALA A 70 -10.09 15.83 -12.65
C ALA A 70 -10.83 15.47 -11.35
N THR A 71 -11.06 14.18 -11.08
CA THR A 71 -11.75 13.74 -9.85
C THR A 71 -10.92 14.02 -8.59
N GLY A 72 -9.59 13.95 -8.69
CA GLY A 72 -8.65 14.27 -7.62
C GLY A 72 -8.68 15.75 -7.22
N MET A 73 -8.98 16.66 -8.16
CA MET A 73 -9.17 18.10 -7.90
C MET A 73 -10.44 18.40 -7.09
N ILE A 74 -11.41 17.49 -7.10
CA ILE A 74 -12.72 17.66 -6.45
C ILE A 74 -12.75 16.93 -5.10
N GLY A 75 -12.24 15.69 -5.09
CA GLY A 75 -12.20 14.82 -3.93
C GLY A 75 -13.48 13.99 -3.75
N ASP A 76 -13.34 12.67 -3.70
CA ASP A 76 -14.45 11.75 -3.44
C ASP A 76 -15.05 11.93 -2.03
N PRO A 77 -16.35 12.26 -1.90
CA PRO A 77 -17.02 12.38 -0.60
C PRO A 77 -17.38 11.04 0.04
N SER A 78 -17.20 9.91 -0.66
CA SER A 78 -17.55 8.59 -0.18
C SER A 78 -16.78 8.26 1.10
N PHE A 79 -17.48 8.35 2.24
CA PHE A 79 -16.96 8.02 3.57
C PHE A 79 -15.72 8.81 4.05
N LYS A 80 -15.49 10.03 3.53
CA LYS A 80 -14.41 10.96 3.95
C LYS A 80 -14.98 12.28 4.50
N SER A 81 -14.26 12.92 5.42
CA SER A 81 -14.76 14.05 6.23
C SER A 81 -14.19 15.44 5.90
N ALA A 82 -13.24 15.56 4.96
CA ALA A 82 -12.52 16.81 4.69
C ALA A 82 -12.33 17.09 3.19
N GLU A 83 -12.41 18.37 2.84
CA GLU A 83 -12.20 18.94 1.50
C GLU A 83 -10.71 18.82 1.09
N ARG A 84 -10.42 18.55 -0.20
CA ARG A 84 -9.05 18.35 -0.70
C ARG A 84 -8.50 19.61 -1.38
N ASN A 85 -7.18 19.79 -1.31
CA ASN A 85 -6.48 20.86 -2.01
C ASN A 85 -6.31 20.54 -3.50
N LEU A 86 -6.47 21.56 -4.36
CA LEU A 86 -6.20 21.49 -5.79
C LEU A 86 -4.69 21.32 -6.04
N LEU A 87 -4.32 20.28 -6.80
CA LEU A 87 -2.95 20.09 -7.29
C LEU A 87 -2.75 20.84 -8.61
N ASP A 88 -1.59 21.45 -8.82
CA ASP A 88 -1.23 22.00 -10.13
C ASP A 88 -0.93 20.90 -11.17
N GLU A 89 -0.96 21.26 -12.45
CA GLU A 89 -0.76 20.32 -13.57
C GLU A 89 0.60 19.60 -13.52
N SER A 90 1.65 20.30 -13.08
CA SER A 90 3.00 19.74 -13.01
C SER A 90 3.09 18.64 -11.95
N THR A 91 2.47 18.87 -10.79
CA THR A 91 2.36 17.92 -9.68
C THR A 91 1.48 16.73 -10.08
N LEU A 92 0.36 16.98 -10.78
CA LEU A 92 -0.50 15.92 -11.27
C LEU A 92 0.22 14.98 -12.24
N ASN A 93 0.96 15.54 -13.21
CA ASN A 93 1.73 14.77 -14.18
C ASN A 93 2.86 13.97 -13.50
N HIS A 94 3.54 14.57 -12.52
CA HIS A 94 4.54 13.85 -11.72
C HIS A 94 3.91 12.65 -10.98
N ASN A 95 2.79 12.87 -10.29
CA ASN A 95 2.08 11.79 -9.59
C ASN A 95 1.63 10.69 -10.55
N LEU A 96 1.14 11.05 -11.74
CA LEU A 96 0.70 10.10 -12.76
C LEU A 96 1.85 9.18 -13.19
N GLU A 97 3.01 9.74 -13.49
CA GLU A 97 4.19 8.93 -13.87
C GLU A 97 4.65 8.02 -12.73
N CYS A 98 4.65 8.51 -11.49
CA CYS A 98 4.96 7.67 -10.33
C CYS A 98 3.98 6.50 -10.17
N LEU A 99 2.68 6.76 -10.28
CA LEU A 99 1.64 5.73 -10.23
C LEU A 99 1.76 4.73 -11.38
N LYS A 100 2.10 5.20 -12.58
CA LYS A 100 2.31 4.34 -13.76
C LYS A 100 3.47 3.38 -13.54
N ASN A 101 4.58 3.89 -13.02
CA ASN A 101 5.76 3.08 -12.69
C ASN A 101 5.44 2.02 -11.63
N GLN A 102 4.62 2.36 -10.63
CA GLN A 102 4.17 1.41 -9.62
C GLN A 102 3.24 0.34 -10.20
N LEU A 103 2.21 0.73 -10.96
CA LEU A 103 1.27 -0.19 -11.58
C LEU A 103 1.94 -1.13 -12.60
N SER A 104 3.00 -0.68 -13.27
CA SER A 104 3.77 -1.48 -14.23
C SER A 104 4.48 -2.68 -13.59
N LYS A 105 4.62 -2.70 -12.26
CA LYS A 105 5.11 -3.90 -11.54
C LYS A 105 4.05 -4.99 -11.40
N PHE A 106 2.78 -4.63 -11.57
CA PHE A 106 1.64 -5.53 -11.35
C PHE A 106 0.96 -5.92 -12.65
N LEU A 107 0.89 -5.00 -13.61
CA LEU A 107 0.16 -5.19 -14.87
C LEU A 107 1.12 -5.11 -16.06
N ASN A 108 0.84 -5.92 -17.08
CA ASN A 108 1.55 -5.84 -18.35
C ASN A 108 0.94 -4.71 -19.19
N PHE A 109 1.69 -3.63 -19.41
CA PHE A 109 1.30 -2.52 -20.28
C PHE A 109 1.86 -2.72 -21.69
N GLY A 110 1.12 -2.25 -22.71
CA GLY A 110 1.51 -2.38 -24.11
C GLY A 110 0.32 -2.25 -25.06
N ASP A 111 0.51 -2.69 -26.30
CA ASP A 111 -0.48 -2.60 -27.38
C ASP A 111 -1.18 -3.95 -27.69
N GLY A 112 -0.89 -4.99 -26.91
CA GLY A 112 -1.56 -6.28 -26.99
C GLY A 112 -3.05 -6.21 -26.67
N GLU A 113 -3.78 -7.27 -27.06
CA GLU A 113 -5.25 -7.32 -26.91
C GLU A 113 -5.71 -7.14 -25.46
N ASN A 114 -5.02 -7.79 -24.51
CA ASN A 114 -5.29 -7.69 -23.07
C ASN A 114 -4.24 -6.86 -22.30
N ASP A 115 -3.35 -6.15 -23.00
CA ASP A 115 -2.39 -5.26 -22.36
C ASP A 115 -3.11 -4.10 -21.66
N ALA A 116 -2.65 -3.81 -20.45
CA ALA A 116 -3.22 -2.79 -19.59
C ALA A 116 -3.08 -1.41 -20.23
N LYS A 117 -4.09 -0.57 -19.99
CA LYS A 117 -4.08 0.83 -20.41
C LYS A 117 -4.21 1.74 -19.20
N MET A 118 -3.37 2.77 -19.15
CA MET A 118 -3.52 3.87 -18.20
C MET A 118 -4.13 5.06 -18.92
N VAL A 119 -5.15 5.67 -18.32
CA VAL A 119 -5.86 6.84 -18.86
C VAL A 119 -6.01 7.90 -17.78
N ASN A 120 -6.13 9.17 -18.16
CA ASN A 120 -6.33 10.27 -17.23
C ASN A 120 -7.66 10.97 -17.54
N ASN A 121 -8.57 11.06 -16.58
CA ASN A 121 -9.85 11.73 -16.82
C ASN A 121 -9.73 13.23 -17.06
N TYR A 122 -8.59 13.83 -16.70
CA TYR A 122 -8.27 15.21 -17.10
C TYR A 122 -8.31 15.40 -18.62
N ASP A 123 -8.01 14.36 -19.41
CA ASP A 123 -7.95 14.45 -20.88
C ASP A 123 -9.29 14.85 -21.51
N TRP A 124 -10.42 14.42 -20.94
CA TRP A 124 -11.75 14.78 -21.43
C TRP A 124 -12.44 15.88 -20.63
N PHE A 125 -11.98 16.19 -19.41
CA PHE A 125 -12.56 17.26 -18.60
C PHE A 125 -11.90 18.63 -18.79
N LYS A 126 -10.63 18.70 -19.20
CA LYS A 126 -9.90 19.98 -19.32
C LYS A 126 -10.56 20.97 -20.28
N ASP A 127 -11.22 20.48 -21.33
CA ASP A 127 -11.92 21.28 -22.34
C ASP A 127 -13.46 21.21 -22.17
N PHE A 128 -13.96 20.59 -21.10
CA PHE A 128 -15.39 20.42 -20.86
C PHE A 128 -15.94 21.61 -20.08
N SER A 129 -16.56 22.56 -20.79
CA SER A 129 -17.09 23.77 -20.15
C SER A 129 -18.18 23.44 -19.14
N PHE A 130 -18.33 24.29 -18.11
CA PHE A 130 -19.38 24.12 -17.11
C PHE A 130 -20.78 24.03 -17.73
N LEU A 131 -21.06 24.86 -18.75
CA LEU A 131 -22.36 24.86 -19.45
C LEU A 131 -22.60 23.58 -20.24
N ASP A 132 -21.57 23.06 -20.91
CA ASP A 132 -21.69 21.78 -21.60
C ASP A 132 -21.86 20.64 -20.58
N PHE A 133 -21.14 20.67 -19.46
CA PHE A 133 -21.26 19.65 -18.42
C PHE A 133 -22.67 19.57 -17.83
N ILE A 134 -23.26 20.69 -17.42
CA ILE A 134 -24.63 20.67 -16.86
C ILE A 134 -25.69 20.29 -17.92
N ARG A 135 -25.46 20.65 -19.19
CA ARG A 135 -26.38 20.35 -20.29
C ARG A 135 -26.30 18.89 -20.72
N ASP A 136 -25.11 18.32 -20.77
CA ASP A 136 -24.87 17.00 -21.37
C ASP A 136 -24.84 15.90 -20.30
N VAL A 137 -24.29 16.19 -19.12
CA VAL A 137 -24.22 15.26 -17.98
C VAL A 137 -25.29 15.55 -16.93
N GLY A 138 -25.42 16.83 -16.52
CA GLY A 138 -26.30 17.23 -15.42
C GLY A 138 -27.79 16.90 -15.63
N LYS A 139 -28.27 16.89 -16.88
CA LYS A 139 -29.65 16.49 -17.20
C LYS A 139 -29.93 15.00 -17.02
N LEU A 140 -28.89 14.16 -17.04
CA LEU A 140 -29.06 12.70 -17.09
C LEU A 140 -29.46 12.14 -15.75
N ILE A 141 -28.94 12.68 -14.64
CA ILE A 141 -29.16 12.15 -13.31
C ILE A 141 -29.93 13.18 -12.48
N THR A 142 -31.03 12.75 -11.87
CA THR A 142 -31.86 13.65 -11.06
C THR A 142 -31.25 13.85 -9.68
N VAL A 143 -31.50 15.02 -9.08
CA VAL A 143 -31.08 15.31 -7.70
C VAL A 143 -31.61 14.27 -6.71
N ASN A 144 -32.86 13.83 -6.86
CA ASN A 144 -33.44 12.76 -6.03
C ASN A 144 -32.67 11.44 -6.11
N TYR A 145 -32.13 11.09 -7.29
CA TYR A 145 -31.30 9.90 -7.46
C TYR A 145 -29.93 10.05 -6.78
N MET A 146 -29.31 11.23 -6.87
CA MET A 146 -28.03 11.48 -6.22
C MET A 146 -28.17 11.43 -4.70
N MET A 147 -29.22 12.06 -4.17
CA MET A 147 -29.52 12.08 -2.73
C MET A 147 -29.87 10.70 -2.16
N SER A 148 -30.34 9.76 -2.97
CA SER A 148 -30.71 8.42 -2.50
C SER A 148 -29.53 7.50 -2.27
N LYS A 149 -28.31 7.88 -2.69
CA LYS A 149 -27.10 7.09 -2.46
C LYS A 149 -26.70 7.16 -0.99
N ASP A 150 -26.41 6.00 -0.40
CA ASP A 150 -26.04 5.90 1.02
C ASP A 150 -24.82 6.75 1.39
N SER A 151 -23.84 6.89 0.48
CA SER A 151 -22.65 7.72 0.67
C SER A 151 -22.98 9.21 0.82
N VAL A 152 -23.96 9.69 0.05
CA VAL A 152 -24.44 11.08 0.06
C VAL A 152 -25.40 11.30 1.23
N LYS A 153 -26.36 10.40 1.41
CA LYS A 153 -27.39 10.48 2.45
C LYS A 153 -26.78 10.62 3.86
N LYS A 154 -25.79 9.79 4.18
CA LYS A 154 -25.10 9.82 5.49
C LYS A 154 -24.36 11.14 5.75
N ARG A 155 -23.85 11.81 4.70
CA ARG A 155 -23.15 13.10 4.81
C ARG A 155 -24.13 14.26 4.96
N LEU A 156 -25.27 14.21 4.27
CA LEU A 156 -26.34 15.20 4.42
C LEU A 156 -27.03 15.15 5.79
N GLU A 157 -27.12 13.96 6.39
CA GLU A 157 -27.67 13.78 7.74
C GLU A 157 -26.69 14.18 8.86
N GLY A 158 -25.41 14.39 8.55
CA GLY A 158 -24.37 14.78 9.52
C GLY A 158 -24.15 16.30 9.64
N ASP A 159 -23.44 16.72 10.68
CA ASP A 159 -23.27 18.13 11.03
C ASP A 159 -22.44 18.96 10.02
N ASN A 160 -21.61 18.32 9.20
CA ASN A 160 -20.66 19.00 8.31
C ASN A 160 -21.23 19.35 6.92
N GLY A 161 -22.45 18.91 6.59
CA GLY A 161 -23.04 19.09 5.26
C GLY A 161 -22.23 18.46 4.12
N LEU A 162 -22.62 18.76 2.88
CA LEU A 162 -21.94 18.33 1.66
C LEU A 162 -21.88 19.52 0.69
N SER A 163 -20.69 19.88 0.23
CA SER A 163 -20.53 20.98 -0.74
C SER A 163 -21.09 20.59 -2.11
N PHE A 164 -21.43 21.59 -2.94
CA PHE A 164 -21.85 21.32 -4.32
C PHE A 164 -20.74 20.66 -5.15
N THR A 165 -19.49 21.02 -4.89
CA THR A 165 -18.29 20.42 -5.48
C THR A 165 -18.26 18.91 -5.22
N GLU A 166 -18.36 18.51 -3.95
CA GLU A 166 -18.39 17.10 -3.55
C GLU A 166 -19.64 16.37 -4.07
N PHE A 167 -20.81 17.03 -4.04
CA PHE A 167 -22.05 16.45 -4.58
C PHE A 167 -21.95 16.15 -6.08
N THR A 168 -21.17 16.94 -6.82
CA THR A 168 -20.97 16.77 -8.28
C THR A 168 -20.00 15.62 -8.61
N TYR A 169 -19.21 15.15 -7.65
CA TYR A 169 -18.24 14.05 -7.85
C TYR A 169 -18.87 12.80 -8.49
N GLN A 170 -20.07 12.43 -8.02
CA GLN A 170 -20.83 11.28 -8.53
C GLN A 170 -21.11 11.40 -10.04
N LEU A 171 -21.37 12.61 -10.54
CA LEU A 171 -21.63 12.85 -11.96
C LEU A 171 -20.36 12.70 -12.80
N ILE A 172 -19.23 13.15 -12.26
CA ILE A 172 -17.94 13.13 -12.94
C ILE A 172 -17.44 11.69 -13.08
N GLN A 173 -17.46 10.91 -11.99
CA GLN A 173 -17.14 9.49 -12.06
C GLN A 173 -18.13 8.70 -12.93
N GLY A 174 -19.42 9.09 -12.92
CA GLY A 174 -20.40 8.50 -13.82
C GLY A 174 -20.07 8.77 -15.29
N TYR A 175 -19.65 9.99 -15.61
CA TYR A 175 -19.25 10.39 -16.96
C TYR A 175 -17.95 9.71 -17.40
N ASP A 176 -17.01 9.46 -16.49
CA ASP A 176 -15.81 8.64 -16.79
C ASP A 176 -16.22 7.28 -17.35
N PHE A 177 -17.20 6.61 -16.75
CA PHE A 177 -17.68 5.33 -17.28
C PHE A 177 -18.31 5.51 -18.66
N TYR A 178 -19.15 6.53 -18.83
CA TYR A 178 -19.75 6.82 -20.14
C TYR A 178 -18.69 7.03 -21.23
N TYR A 179 -17.68 7.85 -20.95
CA TYR A 179 -16.59 8.14 -21.87
C TYR A 179 -15.80 6.88 -22.22
N LEU A 180 -15.37 6.10 -21.21
CA LEU A 180 -14.63 4.86 -21.43
C LEU A 180 -15.45 3.80 -22.16
N TRP A 181 -16.74 3.70 -21.88
CA TRP A 181 -17.66 2.82 -22.60
C TRP A 181 -17.74 3.22 -24.08
N LYS A 182 -17.92 4.51 -24.36
CA LYS A 182 -18.09 5.04 -25.72
C LYS A 182 -16.80 4.97 -26.56
N HIS A 183 -15.66 5.29 -25.96
CA HIS A 183 -14.40 5.50 -26.67
C HIS A 183 -13.38 4.37 -26.51
N HIS A 184 -13.54 3.52 -25.49
CA HIS A 184 -12.58 2.45 -25.16
C HIS A 184 -13.21 1.07 -25.01
N ASN A 185 -14.48 0.90 -25.41
CA ASN A 185 -15.24 -0.35 -25.29
C ASN A 185 -15.17 -0.93 -23.86
N CYS A 186 -15.13 -0.04 -22.86
CA CYS A 186 -15.09 -0.43 -21.45
C CYS A 186 -16.49 -0.82 -20.99
N LYS A 187 -16.74 -2.11 -20.84
CA LYS A 187 -18.08 -2.64 -20.53
C LYS A 187 -18.33 -2.82 -19.03
N ILE A 188 -17.29 -2.82 -18.21
CA ILE A 188 -17.39 -3.02 -16.76
C ILE A 188 -16.58 -1.97 -15.99
N GLN A 189 -17.15 -1.48 -14.90
CA GLN A 189 -16.41 -0.72 -13.89
C GLN A 189 -16.30 -1.57 -12.62
N MET A 190 -15.10 -1.62 -12.07
CA MET A 190 -14.77 -2.32 -10.83
C MET A 190 -14.30 -1.33 -9.76
N GLY A 191 -14.42 -1.70 -8.49
CA GLY A 191 -13.93 -0.87 -7.38
C GLY A 191 -14.17 -1.47 -6.01
N GLY A 192 -13.79 -0.74 -4.95
CA GLY A 192 -14.14 -1.10 -3.58
C GLY A 192 -15.66 -1.02 -3.33
N SER A 193 -16.15 -1.72 -2.31
CA SER A 193 -17.58 -1.73 -1.98
C SER A 193 -18.15 -0.36 -1.59
N ASP A 194 -17.29 0.56 -1.13
CA ASP A 194 -17.61 1.96 -0.89
C ASP A 194 -17.94 2.74 -2.17
N GLN A 195 -17.52 2.26 -3.34
CA GLN A 195 -17.70 2.91 -4.64
C GLN A 195 -18.99 2.48 -5.37
N TRP A 196 -19.75 1.53 -4.82
CA TRP A 196 -20.93 0.96 -5.50
C TRP A 196 -21.88 2.05 -6.02
N GLY A 197 -22.19 3.05 -5.20
CA GLY A 197 -23.12 4.13 -5.55
C GLY A 197 -22.67 4.94 -6.78
N ASN A 198 -21.37 5.22 -6.91
CA ASN A 198 -20.82 5.97 -8.04
C ASN A 198 -20.72 5.07 -9.28
N ILE A 199 -20.28 3.82 -9.11
CA ILE A 199 -20.16 2.83 -10.19
C ILE A 199 -21.50 2.64 -10.92
N VAL A 200 -22.58 2.37 -10.18
CA VAL A 200 -23.91 2.16 -10.78
C VAL A 200 -24.48 3.43 -11.41
N THR A 201 -24.01 4.61 -11.01
CA THR A 201 -24.41 5.87 -11.63
C THR A 201 -23.87 5.98 -13.05
N GLY A 202 -22.63 5.51 -13.29
CA GLY A 202 -22.09 5.44 -14.65
C GLY A 202 -22.88 4.51 -15.57
N SER A 203 -23.29 3.33 -15.07
CA SER A 203 -24.16 2.42 -15.83
C SER A 203 -25.51 3.08 -16.16
N GLU A 204 -26.12 3.78 -15.20
CA GLU A 204 -27.37 4.52 -15.43
C GLU A 204 -27.20 5.67 -16.44
N MET A 205 -26.06 6.36 -16.43
CA MET A 205 -25.75 7.39 -17.44
C MET A 205 -25.65 6.81 -18.84
N ILE A 206 -24.93 5.69 -19.01
CA ILE A 206 -24.81 4.98 -20.29
C ILE A 206 -26.18 4.58 -20.84
N ARG A 207 -27.05 4.06 -19.96
CA ARG A 207 -28.43 3.69 -20.32
C ARG A 207 -29.25 4.90 -20.74
N ARG A 208 -29.18 6.02 -20.02
CA ARG A 208 -29.98 7.22 -20.31
C ARG A 208 -29.51 7.96 -21.57
N GLN A 209 -28.20 8.04 -21.77
CA GLN A 209 -27.61 8.81 -22.86
C GLN A 209 -27.72 8.07 -24.20
N ASP A 210 -27.32 6.80 -24.24
CA ASP A 210 -27.16 6.04 -25.49
C ASP A 210 -27.90 4.69 -25.49
N GLN A 211 -28.74 4.40 -24.49
CA GLN A 211 -29.40 3.09 -24.31
C GLN A 211 -28.41 1.91 -24.29
N GLY A 212 -27.18 2.18 -23.86
CA GLY A 212 -26.12 1.19 -23.78
C GLY A 212 -26.28 0.24 -22.59
N THR A 213 -25.53 -0.87 -22.62
CA THR A 213 -25.42 -1.82 -21.51
C THR A 213 -24.00 -1.78 -20.95
N ALA A 214 -23.91 -1.68 -19.63
CA ALA A 214 -22.66 -1.61 -18.88
C ALA A 214 -22.84 -2.26 -17.51
N TYR A 215 -21.77 -2.85 -17.00
CA TYR A 215 -21.78 -3.75 -15.85
C TYR A 215 -20.94 -3.20 -14.69
N ALA A 216 -21.18 -3.75 -13.50
CA ALA A 216 -20.53 -3.31 -12.27
C ALA A 216 -20.16 -4.51 -11.40
N LEU A 217 -19.00 -4.43 -10.76
CA LEU A 217 -18.54 -5.40 -9.77
C LEU A 217 -17.77 -4.67 -8.68
N THR A 218 -17.99 -5.03 -7.42
CA THR A 218 -17.21 -4.49 -6.30
C THR A 218 -16.49 -5.57 -5.54
N THR A 219 -15.37 -5.18 -4.93
CA THR A 219 -14.64 -6.03 -4.00
C THR A 219 -14.90 -5.64 -2.55
N GLN A 220 -14.70 -6.61 -1.66
CA GLN A 220 -14.72 -6.41 -0.22
C GLN A 220 -13.73 -5.34 0.23
N LEU A 221 -14.13 -4.57 1.24
CA LEU A 221 -13.20 -3.72 1.98
C LEU A 221 -12.43 -4.58 2.99
N ILE A 222 -11.11 -4.57 2.88
CA ILE A 222 -10.26 -5.34 3.79
C ILE A 222 -10.31 -4.70 5.19
N LYS A 223 -10.69 -5.51 6.17
CA LYS A 223 -10.63 -5.18 7.59
C LYS A 223 -9.62 -6.10 8.24
N LYS A 224 -8.94 -5.60 9.28
CA LYS A 224 -8.18 -6.45 10.19
C LYS A 224 -9.15 -7.19 11.12
N SER A 225 -8.73 -8.34 11.63
CA SER A 225 -9.46 -9.12 12.63
C SER A 225 -9.78 -8.31 13.90
N ASP A 226 -8.93 -7.33 14.24
CA ASP A 226 -9.11 -6.39 15.36
C ASP A 226 -10.11 -5.25 15.08
N GLY A 227 -10.72 -5.21 13.89
CA GLY A 227 -11.68 -4.19 13.46
C GLY A 227 -11.05 -2.90 12.92
N GLN A 228 -9.72 -2.74 12.97
CA GLN A 228 -9.03 -1.58 12.40
C GLN A 228 -9.05 -1.63 10.86
N LYS A 229 -8.90 -0.45 10.24
CA LYS A 229 -8.75 -0.33 8.78
C LYS A 229 -7.43 -0.95 8.34
N PHE A 230 -7.50 -1.74 7.27
CA PHE A 230 -6.32 -2.27 6.59
C PHE A 230 -5.43 -1.14 6.06
N GLY A 231 -4.11 -1.29 6.20
CA GLY A 231 -3.13 -0.33 5.68
C GLY A 231 -2.92 0.96 6.48
N LYS A 232 -3.62 1.15 7.60
CA LYS A 232 -3.24 2.16 8.60
C LYS A 232 -2.45 1.50 9.73
N THR A 233 -1.26 2.04 9.97
CA THR A 233 -0.41 1.74 11.13
C THR A 233 -0.34 2.97 12.03
N GLU A 234 0.16 2.81 13.26
CA GLU A 234 0.38 3.95 14.17
C GLU A 234 1.30 5.02 13.56
N SER A 235 2.23 4.61 12.68
CA SER A 235 3.14 5.49 11.94
C SER A 235 2.59 6.01 10.62
N GLY A 236 1.33 5.70 10.27
CA GLY A 236 0.69 6.16 9.04
C GLY A 236 0.46 5.08 8.00
N ALA A 237 0.45 5.47 6.72
CA ALA A 237 0.22 4.57 5.60
C ALA A 237 1.49 3.76 5.25
N VAL A 238 1.30 2.52 4.84
CA VAL A 238 2.37 1.65 4.29
C VAL A 238 2.40 1.85 2.78
N TRP A 239 3.37 2.62 2.29
CA TRP A 239 3.49 3.02 0.89
C TRP A 239 4.12 1.92 0.03
N LEU A 240 3.83 1.93 -1.27
CA LEU A 240 4.49 1.04 -2.24
C LEU A 240 5.83 1.61 -2.71
N ASP A 241 6.06 2.92 -2.57
CA ASP A 241 7.34 3.55 -2.89
C ASP A 241 8.39 3.21 -1.81
N PRO A 242 9.52 2.57 -2.18
CA PRO A 242 10.60 2.24 -1.25
C PRO A 242 11.19 3.47 -0.53
N LYS A 243 11.10 4.67 -1.10
CA LYS A 243 11.58 5.90 -0.47
C LYS A 243 10.68 6.39 0.66
N LYS A 244 9.41 5.97 0.68
CA LYS A 244 8.43 6.33 1.71
C LYS A 244 8.21 5.23 2.72
N THR A 245 8.32 3.98 2.29
CA THR A 245 8.31 2.82 3.15
C THR A 245 9.35 1.85 2.62
N SER A 246 10.46 1.74 3.35
CA SER A 246 11.54 0.84 2.96
C SER A 246 11.03 -0.58 2.74
N PRO A 247 11.62 -1.35 1.81
CA PRO A 247 11.25 -2.75 1.58
C PRO A 247 11.28 -3.59 2.86
N PHE A 248 12.18 -3.27 3.80
CA PHE A 248 12.20 -3.88 5.13
C PHE A 248 10.92 -3.59 5.93
N LYS A 249 10.51 -2.33 6.08
CA LYS A 249 9.25 -1.96 6.77
C LYS A 249 8.04 -2.56 6.07
N TYR A 250 8.04 -2.57 4.74
CA TYR A 250 6.99 -3.19 3.93
C TYR A 250 6.89 -4.69 4.21
N TYR A 251 8.01 -5.42 4.13
CA TYR A 251 8.09 -6.85 4.47
C TYR A 251 7.64 -7.11 5.91
N GLN A 252 8.09 -6.30 6.87
CA GLN A 252 7.71 -6.43 8.27
C GLN A 252 6.22 -6.18 8.51
N PHE A 253 5.57 -5.29 7.75
CA PHE A 253 4.12 -5.10 7.85
C PHE A 253 3.36 -6.41 7.58
N TRP A 254 3.72 -7.12 6.51
CA TRP A 254 3.10 -8.40 6.16
C TRP A 254 3.52 -9.53 7.08
N LEU A 255 4.80 -9.60 7.44
CA LEU A 255 5.31 -10.61 8.35
C LEU A 255 4.65 -10.49 9.72
N ASN A 256 4.31 -9.28 10.18
CA ASN A 256 3.69 -9.04 11.48
C ASN A 256 2.16 -9.16 11.50
N ALA A 257 1.54 -9.61 10.41
CA ALA A 257 0.13 -9.98 10.40
C ALA A 257 -0.19 -11.05 11.45
N THR A 258 -1.38 -10.96 12.04
CA THR A 258 -1.94 -12.02 12.89
C THR A 258 -2.16 -13.28 12.08
N ASP A 259 -2.28 -14.45 12.73
CA ASP A 259 -2.53 -15.70 12.01
C ASP A 259 -3.85 -15.61 11.21
N ASP A 260 -4.91 -15.06 11.81
CA ASP A 260 -6.21 -14.88 11.16
C ASP A 260 -6.13 -13.92 9.97
N ASP A 261 -5.45 -12.80 10.12
CA ASP A 261 -5.27 -11.84 9.02
C ASP A 261 -4.45 -12.45 7.89
N ALA A 262 -3.33 -13.10 8.19
CA ALA A 262 -2.44 -13.68 7.20
C ALA A 262 -3.12 -14.78 6.38
N LYS A 263 -3.92 -15.63 7.03
CA LYS A 263 -4.73 -16.67 6.38
C LYS A 263 -5.78 -16.09 5.44
N ASN A 264 -6.34 -14.93 5.75
CA ASN A 264 -7.27 -14.24 4.85
C ASN A 264 -6.54 -13.51 3.72
N TRP A 265 -5.43 -12.85 4.04
CA TRP A 265 -4.70 -11.99 3.13
C TRP A 265 -3.92 -12.76 2.06
N ILE A 266 -3.49 -13.99 2.34
CA ILE A 266 -2.80 -14.83 1.35
C ILE A 266 -3.70 -15.16 0.13
N TYR A 267 -5.02 -15.28 0.33
CA TYR A 267 -5.98 -15.42 -0.76
C TYR A 267 -6.07 -14.19 -1.66
N ILE A 268 -5.84 -13.01 -1.10
CA ILE A 268 -6.11 -11.72 -1.76
C ILE A 268 -4.86 -11.16 -2.43
N PHE A 269 -3.70 -11.27 -1.77
CA PHE A 269 -2.48 -10.56 -2.15
C PHE A 269 -1.38 -11.48 -2.72
N THR A 270 -1.71 -12.72 -3.06
CA THR A 270 -0.79 -13.62 -3.78
C THR A 270 -1.46 -14.17 -5.04
N LEU A 271 -0.66 -14.61 -6.01
CA LEU A 271 -1.15 -15.27 -7.23
C LEU A 271 -1.09 -16.80 -7.15
N ARG A 272 -0.92 -17.34 -5.94
CA ARG A 272 -0.91 -18.79 -5.68
C ARG A 272 -2.26 -19.41 -6.01
N THR A 273 -2.25 -20.70 -6.34
CA THR A 273 -3.49 -21.45 -6.56
C THR A 273 -4.19 -21.72 -5.24
N LYS A 274 -5.48 -22.04 -5.30
CA LYS A 274 -6.27 -22.37 -4.11
C LYS A 274 -5.65 -23.52 -3.32
N GLU A 275 -5.21 -24.56 -4.01
CA GLU A 275 -4.60 -25.75 -3.43
C GLU A 275 -3.27 -25.44 -2.75
N GLU A 276 -2.43 -24.58 -3.35
CA GLU A 276 -1.18 -24.13 -2.74
C GLU A 276 -1.44 -23.34 -1.45
N ILE A 277 -2.44 -22.46 -1.47
CA ILE A 277 -2.81 -21.65 -0.29
C ILE A 277 -3.33 -22.55 0.83
N GLU A 278 -4.23 -23.48 0.51
CA GLU A 278 -4.79 -24.42 1.50
C GLU A 278 -3.69 -25.31 2.11
N ALA A 279 -2.71 -25.74 1.31
CA ALA A 279 -1.55 -26.49 1.81
C ALA A 279 -0.69 -25.66 2.77
N ILE A 280 -0.38 -24.39 2.41
CA ILE A 280 0.39 -23.47 3.26
C ILE A 280 -0.34 -23.22 4.59
N ILE A 281 -1.66 -23.05 4.56
CA ILE A 281 -2.48 -22.86 5.77
C ILE A 281 -2.46 -24.12 6.64
N ALA A 282 -2.62 -25.30 6.05
CA ALA A 282 -2.58 -26.58 6.78
C ALA A 282 -1.21 -26.81 7.45
N GLU A 283 -0.11 -26.50 6.78
CA GLU A 283 1.24 -26.58 7.34
C GLU A 283 1.43 -25.60 8.49
N HIS A 284 0.94 -24.37 8.32
CA HIS A 284 0.98 -23.36 9.38
C HIS A 284 0.14 -23.76 10.59
N ASP A 285 -1.05 -24.34 10.40
CA ASP A 285 -1.89 -24.80 11.52
C ASP A 285 -1.25 -25.93 12.33
N ALA A 286 -0.43 -26.77 11.68
CA ALA A 286 0.35 -27.79 12.36
C ALA A 286 1.50 -27.20 13.20
N ALA A 287 2.07 -26.07 12.78
CA ALA A 287 3.19 -25.41 13.46
C ALA A 287 3.13 -23.86 13.41
N PRO A 288 2.18 -23.21 14.12
CA PRO A 288 1.94 -21.77 13.96
C PRO A 288 3.15 -20.88 14.29
N HIS A 289 3.97 -21.34 15.24
CA HIS A 289 5.20 -20.68 15.67
C HIS A 289 6.23 -20.45 14.55
N LEU A 290 6.16 -21.23 13.45
CA LEU A 290 7.04 -21.06 12.28
C LEU A 290 6.60 -19.90 11.38
N ARG A 291 5.36 -19.42 11.52
CA ARG A 291 4.80 -18.28 10.77
C ARG A 291 4.81 -18.48 9.25
N ILE A 292 4.57 -19.71 8.81
CA ILE A 292 4.68 -20.13 7.40
C ILE A 292 3.79 -19.28 6.48
N VAL A 293 2.50 -19.08 6.81
CA VAL A 293 1.59 -18.24 6.03
C VAL A 293 2.08 -16.79 5.94
N GLN A 294 2.51 -16.18 7.05
CA GLN A 294 3.03 -14.81 7.04
C GLN A 294 4.27 -14.66 6.17
N ARG A 295 5.20 -15.63 6.24
CA ARG A 295 6.42 -15.62 5.42
C ARG A 295 6.09 -15.74 3.93
N ALA A 296 5.22 -16.67 3.57
CA ALA A 296 4.81 -16.87 2.18
C ALA A 296 4.07 -15.64 1.61
N LEU A 297 3.19 -15.03 2.40
CA LEU A 297 2.50 -13.79 2.04
C LEU A 297 3.51 -12.64 1.87
N ALA A 298 4.38 -12.43 2.86
CA ALA A 298 5.35 -11.34 2.87
C ALA A 298 6.36 -11.47 1.73
N GLU A 299 6.77 -12.69 1.38
CA GLU A 299 7.63 -12.97 0.22
C GLU A 299 6.97 -12.55 -1.09
N ASP A 300 5.80 -13.12 -1.43
CA ASP A 300 5.15 -12.89 -2.74
C ASP A 300 4.92 -11.39 -2.97
N ILE A 301 4.33 -10.72 -1.98
CA ILE A 301 3.94 -9.32 -2.13
C ILE A 301 5.14 -8.36 -2.07
N THR A 302 6.20 -8.67 -1.33
CA THR A 302 7.42 -7.84 -1.31
C THR A 302 8.18 -7.96 -2.62
N ILE A 303 8.31 -9.17 -3.17
CA ILE A 303 8.96 -9.40 -4.46
C ILE A 303 8.21 -8.66 -5.57
N ARG A 304 6.87 -8.75 -5.58
CA ARG A 304 6.03 -8.09 -6.58
C ARG A 304 6.08 -6.56 -6.48
N THR A 305 6.04 -6.01 -5.27
CA THR A 305 6.04 -4.55 -5.08
C THR A 305 7.43 -3.93 -5.25
N HIS A 306 8.48 -4.59 -4.78
CA HIS A 306 9.83 -4.02 -4.76
C HIS A 306 10.76 -4.74 -5.73
N SER A 307 11.32 -5.89 -5.34
CA SER A 307 12.06 -6.85 -6.17
C SER A 307 12.47 -8.08 -5.34
N LYS A 308 13.07 -9.08 -5.97
CA LYS A 308 13.64 -10.24 -5.27
C LYS A 308 14.80 -9.84 -4.36
N GLU A 309 15.69 -8.99 -4.84
CA GLU A 309 16.86 -8.49 -4.12
C GLU A 309 16.43 -7.67 -2.90
N ALA A 310 15.37 -6.85 -3.04
CA ALA A 310 14.80 -6.09 -1.94
C ALA A 310 14.18 -7.00 -0.87
N TYR A 311 13.50 -8.07 -1.27
CA TYR A 311 13.00 -9.10 -0.34
C TYR A 311 14.15 -9.81 0.39
N GLU A 312 15.17 -10.29 -0.33
CA GLU A 312 16.32 -10.97 0.28
C GLU A 312 17.05 -10.06 1.28
N THR A 313 17.19 -8.78 0.94
CA THR A 313 17.77 -7.76 1.83
C THR A 313 16.89 -7.58 3.06
N ALA A 314 15.57 -7.45 2.90
CA ALA A 314 14.62 -7.33 4.01
C ALA A 314 14.65 -8.56 4.95
N VAL A 315 14.79 -9.77 4.40
CA VAL A 315 14.94 -11.01 5.19
C VAL A 315 16.24 -10.97 5.98
N LYS A 316 17.38 -10.69 5.35
CA LYS A 316 18.69 -10.59 6.02
C LYS A 316 18.69 -9.51 7.11
N THR A 317 18.09 -8.36 6.84
CA THR A 317 17.88 -7.30 7.84
C THR A 317 17.05 -7.78 9.02
N SER A 318 15.98 -8.53 8.76
CA SER A 318 15.12 -9.09 9.81
C SER A 318 15.85 -10.13 10.65
N GLU A 319 16.68 -10.98 10.03
CA GLU A 319 17.53 -11.95 10.73
C GLU A 319 18.65 -11.28 11.51
N PHE A 320 19.20 -10.18 11.00
CA PHE A 320 20.18 -9.38 11.69
C PHE A 320 19.56 -8.68 12.92
N LEU A 321 18.42 -8.01 12.77
CA LEU A 321 17.77 -7.29 13.86
C LEU A 321 17.04 -8.21 14.84
N PHE A 322 16.43 -9.32 14.43
CA PHE A 322 15.58 -10.09 15.34
C PHE A 322 15.97 -11.56 15.50
N GLY A 323 16.98 -12.02 14.76
CA GLY A 323 17.49 -13.38 14.81
C GLY A 323 19.00 -13.44 15.03
N ASN A 324 19.60 -14.50 14.48
CA ASN A 324 21.02 -14.84 14.64
C ASN A 324 21.91 -14.28 13.52
N GLY A 325 21.47 -13.29 12.74
CA GLY A 325 22.26 -12.76 11.62
C GLY A 325 23.64 -12.24 12.05
N SER A 326 24.68 -12.42 11.23
CA SER A 326 26.05 -12.02 11.60
C SER A 326 26.31 -10.53 11.34
N LEU A 327 27.30 -9.96 12.04
CA LEU A 327 27.80 -8.61 11.75
C LEU A 327 28.41 -8.49 10.34
N GLU A 328 28.83 -9.62 9.76
CA GLU A 328 29.40 -9.68 8.41
C GLU A 328 28.40 -9.22 7.35
N PHE A 329 27.10 -9.44 7.57
CA PHE A 329 26.05 -8.88 6.72
C PHE A 329 26.16 -7.35 6.65
N LEU A 330 26.19 -6.67 7.80
CA LEU A 330 26.36 -5.21 7.82
C LEU A 330 27.70 -4.78 7.22
N ALA A 331 28.77 -5.54 7.50
CA ALA A 331 30.09 -5.24 6.97
C ALA A 331 30.12 -5.29 5.42
N SER A 332 29.29 -6.13 4.80
CA SER A 332 29.20 -6.24 3.34
C SER A 332 28.41 -5.13 2.65
N LEU A 333 27.71 -4.27 3.41
CA LEU A 333 26.86 -3.22 2.88
C LEU A 333 27.62 -1.89 2.76
N ASP A 334 27.25 -1.08 1.77
CA ASP A 334 27.70 0.30 1.68
C ASP A 334 26.95 1.23 2.66
N HIS A 335 27.33 2.50 2.68
CA HIS A 335 26.78 3.46 3.63
C HIS A 335 25.25 3.61 3.49
N GLU A 336 24.75 3.69 2.26
CA GLU A 336 23.32 3.90 1.98
C GLU A 336 22.51 2.67 2.36
N ALA A 337 22.99 1.47 2.02
CA ALA A 337 22.35 0.22 2.37
C ALA A 337 22.30 0.01 3.89
N VAL A 338 23.35 0.35 4.65
CA VAL A 338 23.29 0.28 6.12
C VAL A 338 22.22 1.23 6.67
N LEU A 339 22.13 2.46 6.15
CA LEU A 339 21.08 3.39 6.60
C LEU A 339 19.68 2.87 6.28
N GLU A 340 19.50 2.19 5.16
CA GLU A 340 18.23 1.55 4.79
C GLU A 340 17.88 0.38 5.73
N VAL A 341 18.86 -0.46 6.10
CA VAL A 341 18.68 -1.55 7.07
C VAL A 341 18.17 -1.03 8.42
N PHE A 342 18.66 0.14 8.83
CA PHE A 342 18.29 0.79 10.09
C PHE A 342 17.23 1.89 9.92
N ASP A 343 16.54 1.94 8.78
CA ASP A 343 15.45 2.88 8.59
C ASP A 343 14.31 2.60 9.59
N GLY A 344 13.91 3.63 10.35
CA GLY A 344 12.94 3.51 11.45
C GLY A 344 13.50 2.94 12.76
N VAL A 345 14.78 2.55 12.79
CA VAL A 345 15.53 2.32 14.03
C VAL A 345 16.14 3.65 14.46
N PRO A 346 16.10 4.05 15.75
CA PRO A 346 16.70 5.31 16.15
C PRO A 346 18.21 5.34 15.87
N GLN A 347 18.66 6.44 15.27
CA GLN A 347 20.03 6.63 14.82
C GLN A 347 20.64 7.84 15.53
N PHE A 348 21.91 7.74 15.91
CA PHE A 348 22.63 8.81 16.61
C PHE A 348 23.99 9.03 15.98
N THR A 349 24.37 10.28 15.80
CA THR A 349 25.69 10.66 15.29
C THR A 349 26.62 11.04 16.44
N ILE A 350 27.85 10.53 16.43
CA ILE A 350 28.91 10.86 17.38
C ILE A 350 30.19 11.24 16.64
N SER A 351 31.08 11.99 17.31
CA SER A 351 32.39 12.33 16.77
C SER A 351 33.30 11.09 16.73
N LYS A 352 33.83 10.77 15.54
CA LYS A 352 34.83 9.72 15.36
C LYS A 352 36.15 10.05 16.07
N ALA A 353 36.50 11.33 16.16
CA ALA A 353 37.68 11.78 16.88
C ALA A 353 37.55 11.54 18.39
N GLU A 354 36.40 11.88 18.99
CA GLU A 354 36.13 11.59 20.41
C GLU A 354 36.10 10.08 20.68
N LEU A 355 35.54 9.29 19.75
CA LEU A 355 35.55 7.84 19.85
C LEU A 355 36.97 7.26 19.78
N ALA A 356 37.86 7.85 18.98
CA ALA A 356 39.26 7.42 18.88
C ALA A 356 40.05 7.61 20.18
N GLU A 357 39.69 8.61 21.00
CA GLU A 357 40.27 8.82 22.33
C GLU A 357 39.80 7.75 23.36
N GLY A 358 38.72 7.03 23.05
CA GLY A 358 38.11 6.02 23.89
C GLY A 358 37.01 6.60 24.77
N LEU A 359 35.79 6.09 24.60
CA LEU A 359 34.63 6.50 25.40
C LEU A 359 34.21 5.39 26.35
N ASN A 360 33.96 5.73 27.61
CA ASN A 360 33.30 4.81 28.53
C ASN A 360 31.92 4.44 27.97
N ILE A 361 31.55 3.16 28.06
CA ILE A 361 30.31 2.63 27.50
C ILE A 361 29.04 3.34 28.02
N LEU A 362 29.01 3.75 29.29
CA LEU A 362 27.87 4.48 29.86
C LEU A 362 27.76 5.89 29.28
N ASP A 363 28.90 6.51 28.98
CA ASP A 363 28.97 7.84 28.38
C ASP A 363 28.56 7.79 26.90
N LEU A 364 29.04 6.78 26.17
CA LEU A 364 28.60 6.49 24.82
C LEU A 364 27.08 6.31 24.77
N LEU A 365 26.53 5.43 25.60
CA LEU A 365 25.11 5.03 25.50
C LEU A 365 24.13 6.05 26.09
N ALA A 366 24.48 6.79 27.15
CA ALA A 366 23.54 7.70 27.80
C ALA A 366 23.78 9.18 27.47
N VAL A 367 25.03 9.59 27.18
CA VAL A 367 25.37 10.99 26.97
C VAL A 367 25.50 11.31 25.49
N LYS A 368 26.31 10.53 24.76
CA LYS A 368 26.62 10.80 23.35
C LYS A 368 25.50 10.32 22.43
N ALA A 369 25.12 9.04 22.54
CA ALA A 369 24.08 8.44 21.71
C ALA A 369 22.69 8.44 22.35
N GLN A 370 22.52 8.87 23.61
CA GLN A 370 21.20 9.00 24.27
C GLN A 370 20.24 7.79 24.12
N VAL A 371 20.79 6.58 23.98
CA VAL A 371 20.05 5.31 23.94
C VAL A 371 19.31 5.07 25.27
N PHE A 372 19.85 5.62 26.35
CA PHE A 372 19.23 5.66 27.68
C PHE A 372 19.06 7.09 28.14
N GLY A 373 18.03 7.36 28.94
CA GLY A 373 17.77 8.70 29.45
C GLY A 373 18.77 9.16 30.53
N SER A 374 19.55 8.24 31.09
CA SER A 374 20.61 8.55 32.06
C SER A 374 21.67 7.44 32.17
N LYS A 375 22.86 7.79 32.67
CA LYS A 375 23.93 6.82 32.98
C LYS A 375 23.48 5.78 34.01
N GLY A 376 22.63 6.16 34.96
CA GLY A 376 22.09 5.25 35.98
C GLY A 376 21.17 4.17 35.39
N GLU A 377 20.32 4.54 34.44
CA GLU A 377 19.47 3.59 33.70
C GLU A 377 20.33 2.63 32.85
N ALA A 378 21.29 3.18 32.10
CA ALA A 378 22.23 2.39 31.30
C ALA A 378 22.99 1.37 32.16
N LYS A 379 23.54 1.81 33.29
CA LYS A 379 24.27 0.95 34.24
C LYS A 379 23.39 -0.18 34.75
N LYS A 380 22.17 0.12 35.20
CA LYS A 380 21.23 -0.90 35.70
C LYS A 380 20.91 -1.96 34.64
N MET A 381 20.67 -1.53 33.40
CA MET A 381 20.37 -2.44 32.29
C MET A 381 21.59 -3.27 31.86
N LEU A 382 22.77 -2.67 31.82
CA LEU A 382 24.02 -3.34 31.47
C LEU A 382 24.38 -4.40 32.53
N THR A 383 24.36 -4.06 33.82
CA THR A 383 24.58 -5.03 34.90
C THR A 383 23.52 -6.14 34.90
N GLY A 384 22.30 -5.85 34.45
CA GLY A 384 21.25 -6.83 34.24
C GLY A 384 21.43 -7.72 32.99
N GLY A 385 22.50 -7.54 32.22
CA GLY A 385 22.78 -8.29 30.97
C GLY A 385 21.81 -7.98 29.83
N GLY A 386 21.12 -6.83 29.91
CA GLY A 386 20.09 -6.41 28.96
C GLY A 386 20.59 -5.48 27.86
N VAL A 387 21.91 -5.32 27.70
CA VAL A 387 22.52 -4.44 26.69
C VAL A 387 23.56 -5.23 25.87
N SER A 388 23.53 -5.06 24.56
CA SER A 388 24.59 -5.57 23.67
C SER A 388 25.12 -4.47 22.77
N LEU A 389 26.39 -4.60 22.39
CA LEU A 389 27.06 -3.76 21.39
C LEU A 389 27.60 -4.70 20.32
N ASN A 390 27.27 -4.44 19.05
CA ASN A 390 27.60 -5.31 17.93
C ASN A 390 27.25 -6.77 18.21
N LYS A 391 26.06 -7.02 18.78
CA LYS A 391 25.57 -8.34 19.20
C LYS A 391 26.36 -9.04 20.32
N GLU A 392 27.42 -8.45 20.85
CA GLU A 392 28.11 -8.95 22.03
C GLU A 392 27.47 -8.39 23.29
N LYS A 393 27.11 -9.26 24.23
CA LYS A 393 26.53 -8.83 25.51
C LYS A 393 27.57 -8.06 26.30
N LEU A 394 27.18 -6.87 26.75
CA LEU A 394 28.00 -6.05 27.61
C LEU A 394 27.83 -6.48 29.06
N THR A 395 28.95 -6.74 29.74
CA THR A 395 28.98 -7.11 31.17
C THR A 395 29.80 -6.14 32.01
N ASP A 396 30.74 -5.41 31.39
CA ASP A 396 31.62 -4.46 32.05
C ASP A 396 31.12 -3.02 31.87
N ILE A 397 30.92 -2.33 32.99
CA ILE A 397 30.49 -0.92 33.03
C ILE A 397 31.65 0.06 32.81
N GLU A 398 32.88 -0.42 32.97
CA GLU A 398 34.11 0.36 32.75
C GLU A 398 34.66 0.14 31.33
N LEU A 399 33.95 -0.64 30.49
CA LEU A 399 34.35 -0.89 29.10
C LEU A 399 34.56 0.43 28.35
N VAL A 400 35.73 0.54 27.72
CA VAL A 400 36.07 1.65 26.82
C VAL A 400 35.85 1.19 25.39
N VAL A 401 34.98 1.91 24.68
CA VAL A 401 34.69 1.69 23.25
C VAL A 401 35.51 2.68 22.44
N ASN A 402 36.14 2.21 21.37
CA ASN A 402 36.92 3.05 20.46
C ASN A 402 36.70 2.67 18.99
N THR A 403 37.47 3.25 18.07
CA THR A 403 37.31 3.03 16.63
C THR A 403 37.51 1.58 16.19
N SER A 404 38.22 0.74 16.95
CA SER A 404 38.37 -0.69 16.63
C SER A 404 37.07 -1.48 16.78
N ASN A 405 36.06 -0.92 17.46
CA ASN A 405 34.75 -1.52 17.58
C ASN A 405 33.83 -1.18 16.40
N LEU A 406 34.24 -0.28 15.50
CA LEU A 406 33.40 0.15 14.39
C LEU A 406 33.23 -0.94 13.34
N ILE A 407 32.00 -1.15 12.91
CA ILE A 407 31.65 -1.88 11.69
C ILE A 407 31.82 -0.92 10.52
N ASN A 408 32.51 -1.34 9.45
CA ASN A 408 32.82 -0.50 8.28
C ASN A 408 33.46 0.85 8.63
N ASP A 409 34.30 0.87 9.68
CA ASP A 409 34.96 2.08 10.20
C ASP A 409 34.00 3.25 10.51
N LYS A 410 32.70 2.97 10.67
CA LYS A 410 31.66 4.01 10.79
C LYS A 410 30.53 3.69 11.77
N TYR A 411 30.20 2.43 12.05
CA TYR A 411 28.97 2.10 12.78
C TYR A 411 29.18 1.31 14.06
N LEU A 412 28.33 1.56 15.06
CA LEU A 412 28.09 0.67 16.19
C LEU A 412 26.61 0.34 16.27
N VAL A 413 26.29 -0.92 16.57
CA VAL A 413 24.90 -1.37 16.73
C VAL A 413 24.65 -1.70 18.18
N THR A 414 23.79 -0.94 18.84
CA THR A 414 23.42 -1.19 20.24
C THR A 414 22.03 -1.82 20.32
N GLN A 415 21.86 -2.76 21.25
CA GLN A 415 20.56 -3.35 21.57
C GLN A 415 20.20 -3.11 23.04
N LYS A 416 18.94 -2.71 23.31
CA LYS A 416 18.33 -2.63 24.63
C LYS A 416 17.22 -3.69 24.77
N GLY A 417 17.46 -4.68 25.62
CA GLY A 417 16.55 -5.81 25.79
C GLY A 417 16.55 -6.72 24.56
N LYS A 418 15.37 -7.22 24.15
CA LYS A 418 15.25 -8.18 23.03
C LYS A 418 14.96 -7.53 21.68
N LYS A 419 14.26 -6.39 21.65
CA LYS A 419 13.66 -5.85 20.41
C LYS A 419 14.07 -4.42 20.06
N ASN A 420 14.69 -3.68 20.98
CA ASN A 420 15.03 -2.28 20.73
C ASN A 420 16.48 -2.21 20.23
N TYR A 421 16.65 -1.78 18.99
CA TYR A 421 17.96 -1.57 18.36
C TYR A 421 18.20 -0.09 18.18
N PHE A 422 19.47 0.28 18.06
CA PHE A 422 19.93 1.64 17.87
C PHE A 422 21.18 1.60 16.99
N LEU A 423 21.24 2.48 15.99
CA LEU A 423 22.43 2.67 15.17
C LEU A 423 23.19 3.89 15.69
N ILE A 424 24.49 3.74 15.91
CA ILE A 424 25.38 4.86 16.24
C ILE A 424 26.35 5.03 15.07
N ILE A 425 26.40 6.24 14.51
CA ILE A 425 27.20 6.61 13.34
C ILE A 425 28.34 7.50 13.82
N ALA A 426 29.58 7.05 13.61
CA ALA A 426 30.78 7.82 13.89
C ALA A 426 31.18 8.65 12.67
N GLU A 427 31.23 9.98 12.81
CA GLU A 427 31.57 10.93 11.75
C GLU A 427 32.81 11.76 12.07
#